data_AF-A0A351TY07-F1
#
_entry.id   AF-A0A351TY07-F1
#
_cell.length_a   1.000
_cell.length_b   1.000
_cell.length_c   1.000
_cell.angle_alpha   90.00
_cell.angle_beta   90.00
_cell.angle_gamma   90.00
#
_symmetry.space_group_name_H-M   'P 1'
#
loop_
_entity.id
_entity.type
_entity.pdbx_description
1 polymer ?
#
loop_
_entity_poly.entity_id
_entity_poly.type
_entity_poly.pdbx_seq_one_letter_code
_entity_poly.pdbx_strand_id
1 'polypeptide(L)' 'PEKLKVRMTEYEERTMPVLDYFNQRNILIKVDGMPAQEIVFEDILLKLEGLEK' A
#
# COMPACT_ATOMS: atom_id res chain seq x y z
N PRO A 1 -6.73 -10.70 -21.36
CA PRO A 1 -7.34 -11.48 -20.24
C PRO A 1 -6.31 -12.29 -19.43
N GLU A 2 -5.46 -13.10 -20.08
CA GLU A 2 -4.55 -14.03 -19.40
C GLU A 2 -3.42 -13.33 -18.63
N LYS A 3 -2.79 -12.30 -19.21
CA LYS A 3 -1.72 -11.53 -18.55
C LYS A 3 -2.15 -10.81 -17.27
N LEU A 4 -3.41 -10.40 -17.16
CA LEU A 4 -3.93 -9.78 -15.94
C LEU A 4 -4.04 -10.79 -14.81
N LYS A 5 -4.47 -12.02 -15.12
CA LYS A 5 -4.51 -13.12 -14.14
C LYS A 5 -3.12 -13.43 -13.61
N VAL A 6 -2.13 -13.55 -14.50
CA VAL A 6 -0.73 -13.78 -14.10
C VAL A 6 -0.23 -12.68 -13.15
N ARG A 7 -0.49 -11.40 -13.46
CA ARG A 7 -0.10 -10.28 -12.59
C ARG A 7 -0.79 -10.32 -11.22
N MET A 8 -2.07 -10.71 -11.17
CA MET A 8 -2.81 -10.85 -9.91
C MET A 8 -2.25 -11.99 -9.07
N THR A 9 -1.97 -13.15 -9.67
CA THR A 9 -1.29 -14.26 -9.00
C THR A 9 0.10 -13.86 -8.50
N GLU A 10 0.90 -13.16 -9.31
CA GLU A 10 2.22 -12.67 -8.88
C GLU A 10 2.12 -11.69 -7.71
N TYR A 11 1.12 -10.80 -7.71
CA TYR A 11 0.87 -9.89 -6.60
C TYR A 11 0.53 -10.65 -5.31
N GLU A 12 -0.36 -11.62 -5.38
CA GLU A 12 -0.75 -12.48 -4.24
C GLU A 12 0.45 -13.29 -3.73
N GLU A 13 1.22 -13.92 -4.60
CA GLU A 13 2.31 -14.82 -4.22
C GLU A 13 3.59 -14.11 -3.78
N ARG A 14 3.86 -12.91 -4.31
CA ARG A 14 5.15 -12.22 -4.09
C ARG A 14 5.02 -10.89 -3.37
N THR A 15 3.99 -10.10 -3.66
CA THR A 15 3.83 -8.77 -3.05
C THR A 15 3.14 -8.84 -1.70
N MET A 16 2.08 -9.62 -1.53
CA MET A 16 1.38 -9.74 -0.24
C MET A 16 2.30 -10.21 0.91
N PRO A 17 3.19 -11.20 0.76
CA PRO A 17 4.09 -11.61 1.84
C PRO A 17 5.03 -10.50 2.32
N VAL A 18 5.43 -9.59 1.41
CA VAL A 18 6.26 -8.43 1.75
C VAL A 18 5.46 -7.40 2.56
N LEU A 19 4.19 -7.18 2.20
CA LEU A 19 3.29 -6.32 2.99
C LEU A 19 3.08 -6.90 4.40
N ASP A 20 2.89 -8.20 4.53
CA ASP A 20 2.75 -8.87 5.83
C ASP A 20 4.01 -8.70 6.69
N TYR A 21 5.20 -8.85 6.08
CA TYR A 21 6.49 -8.62 6.73
C TYR A 21 6.61 -7.21 7.34
N PHE A 22 6.17 -6.17 6.61
CA PHE A 22 6.17 -4.79 7.11
C PHE A 22 5.08 -4.53 8.15
N ASN A 23 3.90 -5.13 7.97
CA ASN A 23 2.78 -5.03 8.92
C ASN A 23 3.16 -5.60 10.30
N GLN A 24 3.83 -6.75 10.34
CA GLN A 24 4.30 -7.38 11.58
C GLN A 24 5.30 -6.51 12.36
N ARG A 25 5.98 -5.57 11.69
CA ARG A 25 6.94 -4.64 12.30
C ARG A 25 6.32 -3.31 12.70
N ASN A 26 5.01 -3.13 12.50
CA ASN A 26 4.30 -1.87 12.73
C ASN A 26 4.91 -0.68 11.95
N ILE A 27 5.49 -0.94 10.78
CA ILE A 27 6.04 0.10 9.88
C ILE A 27 5.29 0.21 8.55
N LEU A 28 4.21 -0.55 8.38
CA LEU A 28 3.33 -0.44 7.21
C LEU A 28 2.28 0.64 7.44
N ILE A 29 2.26 1.63 6.56
CA ILE A 29 1.20 2.65 6.48
C ILE A 29 0.33 2.34 5.27
N LYS A 30 -0.98 2.17 5.49
CA LYS A 30 -1.96 1.95 4.41
C LYS A 30 -2.59 3.29 3.99
N VAL A 31 -2.78 3.49 2.69
CA VAL A 31 -3.38 4.68 2.08
C VAL A 31 -4.51 4.22 1.16
N ASP A 32 -5.66 4.90 1.20
CA ASP A 32 -6.77 4.62 0.27
C ASP A 32 -6.51 5.33 -1.06
N GLY A 33 -6.45 4.56 -2.14
CA GLY A 33 -6.19 5.06 -3.49
C GLY A 33 -7.45 5.28 -4.35
N MET A 34 -8.65 5.08 -3.81
CA MET A 34 -9.91 5.32 -4.54
C MET A 34 -10.27 6.82 -4.75
N PRO A 35 -9.93 7.75 -3.84
CA PRO A 35 -10.24 9.18 -4.00
C PRO A 35 -9.48 9.88 -5.14
N ALA A 36 -9.78 11.17 -5.35
CA ALA A 36 -9.03 12.04 -6.26
C ALA A 36 -7.56 12.18 -5.82
N GLN A 37 -6.67 12.41 -6.78
CA GLN A 37 -5.22 12.42 -6.56
C GLN A 37 -4.80 13.40 -5.45
N GLU A 38 -5.42 14.57 -5.41
CA GLU A 38 -5.13 15.61 -4.40
C GLU A 38 -5.45 15.11 -2.99
N ILE A 39 -6.58 14.41 -2.83
CA ILE A 39 -7.02 13.84 -1.56
C ILE A 39 -6.08 12.70 -1.12
N VAL A 40 -5.66 11.85 -2.05
CA VAL A 40 -4.70 10.77 -1.77
C VAL A 40 -3.35 11.37 -1.35
N PHE A 41 -2.91 12.43 -2.02
CA PHE A 41 -1.66 13.11 -1.69
C PHE A 41 -1.69 13.75 -0.30
N GLU A 42 -2.79 14.42 0.06
CA GLU A 42 -3.01 14.98 1.40
C GLU A 42 -2.99 13.87 2.48
N ASP A 43 -3.65 12.74 2.25
CA ASP A 43 -3.63 11.59 3.18
C ASP A 43 -2.21 11.04 3.40
N ILE A 44 -1.40 10.97 2.33
CA ILE A 44 0.01 10.56 2.44
C ILE A 44 0.80 11.54 3.32
N LEU A 45 0.65 12.86 3.10
CA LEU A 45 1.37 13.86 3.90
C LEU A 45 1.01 13.80 5.38
N LEU A 46 -0.28 13.74 5.70
CA LEU A 46 -0.77 13.66 7.08
C LEU A 46 -0.23 12.43 7.82
N LYS A 47 -0.14 11.29 7.13
CA LYS A 47 0.40 10.05 7.71
C LYS A 47 1.91 10.11 7.94
N LEU A 48 2.66 10.80 7.07
CA LEU A 48 4.11 10.98 7.22
C LEU A 48 4.45 11.93 8.38
N GLU A 49 3.74 13.06 8.52
CA GLU A 49 3.95 14.00 9.63
C GLU A 49 3.68 13.37 11.01
N GLY A 50 2.75 12.41 11.08
CA GLY A 50 2.46 11.66 12.29
C GLY A 50 3.61 10.77 12.79
N LEU A 51 4.61 10.47 11.95
CA LEU A 51 5.76 9.64 12.30
C LEU A 51 6.93 10.41 12.91
N GLU A 52 6.95 11.75 12.80
CA GLU A 52 8.04 12.60 13.31
C GLU A 52 7.86 12.99 14.80
N LYS A 53 6.86 12.44 15.49
CA LYS A 53 6.54 12.76 16.90
C LYS A 53 7.08 11.75 17.90
#